data_AF-A0A920T0J5-F1
#
_entry.id   AF-A0A920T0J5-F1
#
_cell.length_a   1.000
_cell.length_b   1.000
_cell.length_c   1.000
_cell.angle_alpha   90.00
_cell.angle_beta   90.00
_cell.angle_gamma   90.00
#
_symmetry.space_group_name_H-M   'P 1'
#
loop_
_entity.id
_entity.type
_entity.pdbx_description
1 polymer ?
#
loop_
_entity_poly.entity_id
_entity_poly.type
_entity_poly.pdbx_seq_one_letter_code
_entity_poly.pdbx_strand_id
1 'polypeptide(L)'
;MMIAWFLLTRVVFPLPSSTPFSGKEFIQSEIKKLGPMSTEEKRVTAVFVSFALLLMTRKERLFGPEVDLFGWSYYLDKLLAAAGSSPVGFMIDDGSVSVAVALTLFMIPAAKENGGRLMDWEDAKRVPWGILLLFGGGLAIAKGFGTSGLSDYIAAQLATLLGDAEQLVIVMSTVAFITGLTEVASNTATITLAVPIMASPFPRLSRLILCYF
;
A
#
# COMPACT_ATOMS: atom_id res chain seq x y z
N MET A 1 7.11 20.03 -2.63
CA MET A 1 6.85 19.38 -3.93
C MET A 1 7.45 20.14 -5.11
N MET A 2 7.13 21.42 -5.34
CA MET A 2 7.75 22.20 -6.43
C MET A 2 9.28 22.35 -6.31
N ILE A 3 9.79 22.59 -5.10
CA ILE A 3 11.24 22.68 -4.83
C ILE A 3 11.94 21.34 -5.09
N ALA A 4 11.37 20.23 -4.61
CA ALA A 4 11.91 18.89 -4.84
C ALA A 4 11.91 18.53 -6.34
N TRP A 5 10.81 18.83 -7.05
CA TRP A 5 10.73 18.64 -8.51
C TRP A 5 11.80 19.45 -9.24
N PHE A 6 11.96 20.73 -8.90
CA PHE A 6 12.97 21.59 -9.51
C PHE A 6 14.39 21.07 -9.22
N LEU A 7 14.67 20.72 -7.96
CA LEU A 7 15.98 20.25 -7.52
C LEU A 7 16.37 18.93 -8.20
N LEU A 8 15.43 17.99 -8.33
CA LEU A 8 15.66 16.72 -9.04
C LEU A 8 15.83 16.91 -10.55
N THR A 9 14.97 17.73 -11.18
CA THR A 9 14.96 17.86 -12.65
C THR A 9 16.03 18.80 -13.20
N ARG A 10 16.49 19.78 -12.41
CA ARG A 10 17.42 20.82 -12.88
C ARG A 10 18.80 20.78 -12.23
N VAL A 11 18.93 20.26 -11.01
CA VAL A 11 20.19 20.32 -10.24
C VAL A 11 20.84 18.95 -10.09
N VAL A 12 20.10 17.96 -9.57
CA VAL A 12 20.67 16.64 -9.22
C VAL A 12 20.74 15.71 -10.44
N PHE A 13 19.69 15.65 -11.25
CA PHE A 13 19.63 14.83 -12.45
C PHE A 13 19.24 15.70 -13.66
N PRO A 14 20.14 16.55 -14.16
CA PRO A 14 19.86 17.35 -15.35
C PRO A 14 19.58 16.41 -16.53
N LEU A 15 18.33 16.42 -16.99
CA LEU A 15 17.92 15.64 -18.15
C LEU A 15 18.69 16.15 -19.38
N PRO A 16 19.42 15.28 -20.11
CA PRO A 16 20.08 15.68 -21.35
C PRO A 16 19.06 16.26 -22.32
N SER A 17 19.33 17.44 -22.87
CA SER A 17 18.45 18.12 -23.84
C SER A 17 18.30 17.36 -25.16
N SER A 18 19.15 16.35 -25.40
CA SER A 18 19.13 15.48 -26.56
C SER A 18 19.31 14.02 -26.15
N THR A 19 18.20 13.28 -26.07
CA THR A 19 18.26 11.81 -26.09
C THR A 19 18.48 11.37 -27.55
N PRO A 20 19.42 10.46 -27.85
CA PRO A 20 19.67 9.98 -29.21
C PRO A 20 18.46 9.27 -29.85
N PHE A 21 17.49 8.88 -29.03
CA PHE A 21 16.18 8.42 -29.46
C PHE A 21 15.16 9.54 -29.28
N SER A 22 14.48 9.92 -30.37
CA SER A 22 13.24 10.70 -30.30
C SER A 22 12.24 9.88 -29.49
N GLY A 23 12.01 10.26 -28.23
CA GLY A 23 11.21 9.45 -27.30
C GLY A 23 9.82 9.14 -27.84
N LYS A 24 9.22 10.04 -28.63
CA LYS A 24 7.93 9.82 -29.29
C LYS A 24 7.99 8.75 -30.38
N GLU A 25 9.02 8.77 -31.23
CA GLU A 25 9.18 7.79 -32.31
C GLU A 25 9.51 6.41 -31.76
N PHE A 26 10.37 6.35 -30.74
CA PHE A 26 10.68 5.12 -30.03
C PHE A 26 9.44 4.50 -29.39
N ILE A 27 8.65 5.28 -28.63
CA ILE A 27 7.40 4.83 -28.01
C ILE A 27 6.40 4.36 -29.07
N GLN A 28 6.21 5.13 -30.16
CA GLN A 28 5.31 4.73 -31.24
C GLN A 28 5.78 3.44 -31.93
N SER A 29 7.08 3.24 -32.08
CA SER A 29 7.63 2.01 -32.65
C SER A 29 7.37 0.80 -31.75
N GLU A 30 7.51 0.94 -30.43
CA GLU A 30 7.22 -0.13 -29.47
C GLU A 30 5.72 -0.44 -29.39
N ILE A 31 4.85 0.58 -29.38
CA ILE A 31 3.39 0.40 -29.45
C ILE A 31 2.98 -0.34 -30.73
N LYS A 32 3.59 0.01 -31.87
CA LYS A 32 3.34 -0.69 -33.14
C LYS A 32 3.83 -2.14 -33.11
N LYS A 33 4.95 -2.44 -32.45
CA LYS A 33 5.47 -3.80 -32.29
C LYS A 33 4.59 -4.69 -31.41
N LEU A 34 3.93 -4.12 -30.39
CA LEU A 34 3.03 -4.85 -29.50
C LEU A 34 1.76 -5.36 -30.20
N GLY A 35 1.28 -4.64 -31.23
CA GLY A 35 0.09 -5.03 -31.97
C GLY A 35 -1.22 -4.80 -31.19
N PRO A 36 -2.35 -5.32 -31.68
CA PRO A 36 -3.64 -5.18 -31.01
C PRO A 36 -3.69 -6.01 -29.72
N MET A 37 -4.31 -5.44 -28.69
CA MET A 37 -4.45 -6.07 -27.37
C MET A 37 -5.10 -7.46 -27.47
N SER A 38 -4.43 -8.46 -26.91
CA SER A 38 -4.89 -9.84 -26.86
C SER A 38 -6.14 -10.00 -26.01
N THR A 39 -6.85 -11.12 -26.19
CA THR A 39 -8.05 -11.41 -25.40
C THR A 39 -7.72 -11.58 -23.92
N GLU A 40 -6.55 -12.14 -23.61
CA GLU A 40 -6.01 -12.30 -22.27
C GLU A 40 -5.74 -10.93 -21.61
N GLU A 41 -5.04 -10.03 -22.29
CA GLU A 41 -4.78 -8.67 -21.79
C GLU A 41 -6.08 -7.89 -21.54
N LYS A 42 -7.09 -8.05 -22.39
CA LYS A 42 -8.41 -7.45 -22.16
C LYS A 42 -9.09 -8.01 -20.91
N ARG A 43 -9.01 -9.33 -20.67
CA ARG A 43 -9.57 -9.97 -19.47
C ARG A 43 -8.83 -9.52 -18.21
N VAL A 44 -7.49 -9.47 -18.25
CA VAL A 44 -6.68 -8.96 -17.13
C VAL A 44 -7.00 -7.49 -16.84
N THR A 45 -7.15 -6.66 -17.89
CA THR A 45 -7.54 -5.25 -17.74
C THR A 45 -8.91 -5.12 -17.08
N ALA A 46 -9.89 -5.93 -17.48
CA ALA A 46 -11.21 -5.92 -16.88
C ALA A 46 -11.16 -6.31 -15.39
N VAL A 47 -10.38 -7.32 -15.02
CA VAL A 47 -10.19 -7.74 -13.62
C VAL A 47 -9.44 -6.67 -12.80
N PHE A 48 -8.45 -6.02 -13.40
CA PHE A 48 -7.71 -4.94 -12.73
C PHE A 48 -8.61 -3.71 -12.48
N VAL A 49 -9.42 -3.32 -13.46
CA VAL A 49 -10.37 -2.22 -13.31
C VAL A 49 -11.45 -2.57 -12.28
N SER A 50 -11.96 -3.80 -12.29
CA SER A 50 -12.93 -4.23 -11.27
C SER A 50 -12.32 -4.22 -9.87
N PHE A 51 -11.07 -4.67 -9.72
CA PHE A 51 -10.33 -4.60 -8.46
C PHE A 51 -10.17 -3.16 -7.96
N ALA A 52 -9.74 -2.24 -8.84
CA ALA A 52 -9.59 -0.83 -8.48
C ALA A 52 -10.93 -0.19 -8.06
N LEU A 53 -12.02 -0.52 -8.78
CA LEU A 53 -13.37 -0.06 -8.43
C LEU A 53 -13.82 -0.64 -7.09
N LEU A 54 -13.64 -1.94 -6.88
CA LEU A 54 -13.97 -2.61 -5.61
C LEU A 54 -13.20 -1.97 -4.45
N LEU A 55 -11.91 -1.71 -4.58
CA LEU A 55 -11.16 -1.03 -3.52
C LEU A 55 -11.64 0.41 -3.29
N MET A 56 -11.80 1.20 -4.36
CA MET A 56 -12.21 2.60 -4.24
C MET A 56 -13.59 2.78 -3.62
N THR A 57 -14.51 1.85 -3.88
CA THR A 57 -15.92 1.93 -3.46
C THR A 57 -16.24 1.10 -2.20
N ARG A 58 -15.23 0.45 -1.58
CA ARG A 58 -15.41 -0.41 -0.40
C ARG A 58 -15.79 0.36 0.85
N LYS A 59 -14.96 1.33 1.25
CA LYS A 59 -15.14 2.10 2.49
C LYS A 59 -16.08 3.27 2.27
N GLU A 60 -16.96 3.51 3.23
CA GLU A 60 -17.85 4.68 3.25
C GLU A 60 -17.01 5.95 3.10
N ARG A 61 -17.29 6.73 2.06
CA ARG A 61 -16.66 8.03 1.86
C ARG A 61 -17.65 9.08 2.34
N LEU A 62 -17.43 9.54 3.58
CA LEU A 62 -18.16 10.64 4.19
C LEU A 62 -17.82 11.95 3.47
N PHE A 63 -18.54 12.27 2.39
CA PHE A 63 -18.46 13.57 1.72
C PHE A 63 -19.43 14.55 2.39
N GLY A 64 -19.15 14.89 3.66
CA GLY A 64 -19.91 15.89 4.42
C GLY A 64 -21.22 15.39 5.04
N PRO A 65 -21.89 16.25 5.84
CA PRO A 65 -23.03 15.87 6.69
C PRO A 65 -24.36 15.62 5.95
N GLU A 66 -24.43 15.84 4.62
CA GLU A 66 -25.69 15.74 3.87
C GLU A 66 -25.68 14.68 2.75
N VAL A 67 -24.54 14.05 2.44
CA VAL A 67 -24.46 13.00 1.41
C VAL A 67 -23.54 11.86 1.85
N ASP A 68 -24.10 10.93 2.64
CA ASP A 68 -23.42 9.68 2.99
C ASP A 68 -23.39 8.74 1.79
N LEU A 69 -22.24 8.63 1.12
CA LEU A 69 -22.04 7.64 0.06
C LEU A 69 -21.63 6.31 0.71
N PHE A 70 -22.63 5.48 1.03
CA PHE A 70 -22.43 4.14 1.56
C PHE A 70 -21.63 3.29 0.55
N GLY A 71 -20.52 2.70 1.01
CA GLY A 71 -19.70 1.80 0.20
C GLY A 71 -20.42 0.48 -0.09
N TRP A 72 -19.95 -0.31 -1.07
CA TRP A 72 -20.58 -1.60 -1.37
C TRP A 72 -20.54 -2.58 -0.20
N SER A 73 -19.62 -2.41 0.77
CA SER A 73 -19.58 -3.22 1.98
C SER A 73 -20.89 -3.13 2.77
N TYR A 74 -21.49 -1.93 2.88
CA TYR A 74 -22.77 -1.71 3.54
C TYR A 74 -23.93 -2.40 2.82
N TYR A 75 -23.96 -2.32 1.48
CA TYR A 75 -24.99 -3.00 0.68
C TYR A 75 -24.84 -4.52 0.74
N LEU A 76 -23.61 -5.02 0.79
CA LEU A 76 -23.29 -6.43 0.94
C LEU A 76 -23.74 -6.94 2.32
N ASP A 77 -23.50 -6.18 3.39
CA ASP A 77 -24.02 -6.50 4.73
C ASP A 77 -25.55 -6.58 4.76
N LYS A 78 -26.23 -5.63 4.11
CA LYS A 78 -27.70 -5.65 4.01
C LYS A 78 -28.21 -6.86 3.24
N LEU A 79 -27.51 -7.28 2.18
CA LEU A 79 -27.84 -8.46 1.39
C LEU A 79 -27.61 -9.76 2.16
N LEU A 80 -26.49 -9.87 2.87
CA LEU A 80 -26.20 -11.05 3.71
C LEU A 80 -27.12 -11.13 4.94
N ALA A 81 -27.49 -10.00 5.53
CA ALA A 81 -28.50 -9.95 6.58
C ALA A 81 -29.87 -10.40 6.07
N ALA A 82 -30.26 -10.01 4.84
CA ALA A 82 -31.49 -10.48 4.20
C ALA A 82 -31.45 -11.99 3.87
N ALA A 83 -30.26 -12.56 3.68
CA ALA A 83 -30.05 -14.00 3.50
C ALA A 83 -29.93 -14.78 4.83
N GLY A 84 -30.09 -14.12 5.99
CA GLY A 84 -30.05 -14.75 7.32
C GLY A 84 -28.64 -14.99 7.88
N SER A 85 -27.60 -14.41 7.29
CA SER A 85 -26.22 -14.47 7.77
C SER A 85 -25.90 -13.30 8.70
N SER A 86 -24.98 -13.50 9.65
CA SER A 86 -24.42 -12.41 10.45
C SER A 86 -23.71 -11.39 9.53
N PRO A 87 -23.74 -10.09 9.86
CA PRO A 87 -23.03 -9.06 9.08
C PRO A 87 -21.53 -9.36 9.06
N VAL A 88 -20.96 -9.45 7.85
CA VAL A 88 -19.56 -9.83 7.57
C VAL A 88 -18.74 -8.68 7.03
N GLY A 89 -19.34 -7.52 6.76
CA GLY A 89 -18.67 -6.35 6.21
C GLY A 89 -17.58 -5.79 7.10
N PHE A 90 -17.62 -6.05 8.41
CA PHE A 90 -16.50 -5.75 9.32
C PHE A 90 -15.28 -6.67 9.11
N MET A 91 -15.49 -7.90 8.63
CA MET A 91 -14.41 -8.86 8.35
C MET A 91 -13.81 -8.68 6.94
N ILE A 92 -14.45 -7.90 6.06
CA ILE A 92 -14.00 -7.70 4.68
C ILE A 92 -13.06 -6.49 4.62
N ASP A 93 -11.76 -6.78 4.64
CA ASP A 93 -10.69 -5.80 4.48
C ASP A 93 -10.19 -5.71 3.02
N ASP A 94 -9.25 -4.78 2.72
CA ASP A 94 -8.66 -4.63 1.39
C ASP A 94 -7.88 -5.89 0.97
N GLY A 95 -7.28 -6.59 1.95
CA GLY A 95 -6.61 -7.87 1.78
C GLY A 95 -7.58 -8.96 1.33
N SER A 96 -8.75 -9.08 1.97
CA SER A 96 -9.79 -10.03 1.56
C SER A 96 -10.24 -9.82 0.11
N VAL A 97 -10.45 -8.57 -0.31
CA VAL A 97 -10.79 -8.23 -1.71
C VAL A 97 -9.65 -8.60 -2.66
N SER A 98 -8.41 -8.29 -2.28
CA SER A 98 -7.21 -8.58 -3.07
C SER A 98 -7.02 -10.08 -3.29
N VAL A 99 -7.22 -10.90 -2.26
CA VAL A 99 -7.16 -12.37 -2.35
C VAL A 99 -8.28 -12.91 -3.24
N ALA A 100 -9.51 -12.40 -3.11
CA ALA A 100 -10.63 -12.83 -3.95
C ALA A 100 -10.40 -12.53 -5.45
N VAL A 101 -9.86 -11.35 -5.77
CA VAL A 101 -9.49 -10.98 -7.14
C VAL A 101 -8.33 -11.85 -7.65
N ALA A 102 -7.31 -12.10 -6.82
CA ALA A 102 -6.21 -12.98 -7.19
C ALA A 102 -6.71 -14.40 -7.53
N LEU A 103 -7.60 -14.96 -6.71
CA LEU A 103 -8.24 -16.25 -6.98
C LEU A 103 -9.08 -16.24 -8.27
N THR A 104 -9.73 -15.11 -8.56
CA THR A 104 -10.50 -14.93 -9.80
C THR A 104 -9.60 -14.98 -11.03
N LEU A 105 -8.39 -14.41 -10.98
CA LEU A 105 -7.41 -14.52 -12.06
C LEU A 105 -6.96 -15.96 -12.29
N PHE A 106 -6.79 -16.76 -11.24
CA PHE A 106 -6.57 -18.19 -11.39
C PHE A 106 -7.79 -18.86 -12.03
N MET A 107 -9.02 -18.44 -11.75
CA MET A 107 -10.20 -19.14 -12.25
C MET A 107 -10.54 -18.86 -13.72
N ILE A 108 -10.23 -17.66 -14.23
CA ILE A 108 -10.56 -17.27 -15.61
C ILE A 108 -9.63 -17.98 -16.61
N PRO A 109 -10.17 -18.65 -17.64
CA PRO A 109 -9.36 -19.29 -18.67
C PRO A 109 -8.67 -18.25 -19.57
N ALA A 110 -7.48 -18.58 -20.06
CA ALA A 110 -6.84 -17.88 -21.17
C ALA A 110 -7.54 -18.24 -22.50
N ALA A 111 -7.44 -17.39 -23.51
CA ALA A 111 -8.12 -17.59 -24.79
C ALA A 111 -7.29 -18.41 -25.80
N LYS A 112 -6.00 -18.67 -25.54
CA LYS A 112 -5.12 -19.49 -26.38
C LYS A 112 -5.59 -20.95 -26.54
N GLU A 113 -5.30 -21.52 -27.72
CA GLU A 113 -5.52 -22.92 -28.10
C GLU A 113 -4.99 -23.97 -27.11
N ASN A 114 -3.97 -23.63 -26.30
CA ASN A 114 -3.32 -24.54 -25.37
C ASN A 114 -3.99 -24.66 -23.98
N GLY A 115 -5.18 -24.07 -23.76
CA GLY A 115 -5.94 -24.28 -22.53
C GLY A 115 -5.16 -23.93 -21.26
N GLY A 116 -4.96 -22.64 -21.01
CA GLY A 116 -4.33 -22.12 -19.78
C GLY A 116 -5.31 -21.31 -18.94
N ARG A 117 -4.88 -20.88 -17.75
CA ARG A 117 -5.55 -19.85 -16.93
C ARG A 117 -4.88 -18.51 -17.17
N LEU A 118 -5.48 -17.40 -16.72
CA LEU A 118 -4.80 -16.08 -16.82
C LEU A 118 -3.55 -16.01 -15.95
N MET A 119 -3.50 -16.79 -14.86
CA MET A 119 -2.36 -16.88 -13.96
C MET A 119 -2.16 -18.31 -13.51
N ASP A 120 -0.90 -18.73 -13.45
CA ASP A 120 -0.50 -20.07 -13.04
C ASP A 120 0.33 -20.03 -11.73
N TRP A 121 0.53 -21.18 -11.10
CA TRP A 121 1.28 -21.25 -9.84
C TRP A 121 2.73 -20.74 -9.99
N GLU A 122 3.32 -20.89 -11.18
CA GLU A 122 4.65 -20.35 -11.47
C GLU A 122 4.71 -18.82 -11.39
N ASP A 123 3.60 -18.11 -11.65
CA ASP A 123 3.52 -16.66 -11.48
C ASP A 123 3.51 -16.28 -10.00
N ALA A 124 2.81 -17.05 -9.15
CA ALA A 124 2.78 -16.84 -7.71
C ALA A 124 4.16 -17.01 -7.04
N LYS A 125 5.05 -17.84 -7.60
CA LYS A 125 6.43 -17.99 -7.10
C LYS A 125 7.27 -16.73 -7.28
N ARG A 126 6.90 -15.84 -8.21
CA ARG A 126 7.61 -14.57 -8.46
C ARG A 126 7.27 -13.50 -7.43
N VAL A 127 6.24 -13.72 -6.61
CA VAL A 127 5.89 -12.80 -5.52
C VAL A 127 7.04 -12.75 -4.51
N PRO A 128 7.45 -11.57 -4.04
CA PRO A 128 8.54 -11.43 -3.08
C PRO A 128 8.11 -11.83 -1.66
N TRP A 129 7.95 -13.13 -1.42
CA TRP A 129 7.52 -13.70 -0.13
C TRP A 129 8.37 -13.25 1.06
N GLY A 130 9.66 -12.97 0.84
CA GLY A 130 10.55 -12.42 1.86
C GLY A 130 10.10 -11.06 2.40
N ILE A 131 9.51 -10.20 1.57
CA ILE A 131 8.97 -8.91 1.99
C ILE A 131 7.73 -9.10 2.87
N LEU A 132 6.85 -10.05 2.52
CA LEU A 132 5.67 -10.38 3.33
C LEU A 132 6.06 -10.92 4.71
N LEU A 133 7.06 -11.83 4.76
CA LEU A 133 7.61 -12.34 6.02
C LEU A 133 8.26 -11.24 6.86
N LEU A 134 8.97 -10.30 6.23
CA LEU A 134 9.58 -9.15 6.92
C LEU A 134 8.52 -8.27 7.58
N PHE A 135 7.43 -7.94 6.87
CA PHE A 135 6.33 -7.18 7.45
C PHE A 135 5.63 -7.92 8.59
N GLY A 136 5.35 -9.22 8.41
CA GLY A 136 4.77 -10.05 9.47
C GLY A 136 5.65 -10.13 10.72
N GLY A 137 6.97 -10.27 10.53
CA GLY A 137 7.96 -10.22 11.62
C GLY A 137 7.99 -8.87 12.33
N GLY A 138 7.90 -7.75 11.59
CA GLY A 138 7.80 -6.41 12.16
C GLY A 138 6.58 -6.21 13.03
N LEU A 139 5.40 -6.62 12.55
CA LEU A 139 4.16 -6.56 13.32
C LEU A 139 4.20 -7.46 14.56
N ALA A 140 4.84 -8.63 14.47
CA ALA A 140 5.04 -9.52 15.62
C ALA A 140 5.98 -8.91 16.67
N ILE A 141 7.10 -8.30 16.26
CA ILE A 141 8.02 -7.58 17.16
C ILE A 141 7.31 -6.38 17.80
N ALA A 142 6.51 -5.65 17.03
CA ALA A 142 5.69 -4.53 17.52
C ALA A 142 4.77 -4.94 18.65
N LYS A 143 4.03 -6.03 18.43
CA LYS A 143 3.15 -6.60 19.43
C LYS A 143 3.95 -7.10 20.64
N GLY A 144 5.11 -7.70 20.40
CA GLY A 144 6.07 -8.10 21.43
C GLY A 144 6.47 -6.95 22.36
N PHE A 145 6.83 -5.79 21.80
CA PHE A 145 7.20 -4.59 22.58
C PHE A 145 6.04 -4.04 23.41
N GLY A 146 4.83 -4.08 22.88
CA GLY A 146 3.61 -3.73 23.62
C GLY A 146 3.34 -4.71 24.77
N THR A 147 3.41 -6.02 24.51
CA THR A 147 3.15 -7.04 25.55
C THR A 147 4.25 -7.13 26.60
N SER A 148 5.50 -6.78 26.27
CA SER A 148 6.62 -6.81 27.21
C SER A 148 6.73 -5.55 28.08
N GLY A 149 5.95 -4.50 27.79
CA GLY A 149 6.07 -3.20 28.44
C GLY A 149 7.32 -2.41 28.03
N LEU A 150 8.11 -2.90 27.07
CA LEU A 150 9.30 -2.22 26.58
C LEU A 150 8.95 -0.89 25.91
N SER A 151 7.83 -0.85 25.18
CA SER A 151 7.31 0.38 24.57
C SER A 151 7.06 1.48 25.62
N ASP A 152 6.40 1.14 26.73
CA ASP A 152 6.08 2.10 27.80
C ASP A 152 7.35 2.56 28.52
N TYR A 153 8.31 1.66 28.75
CA TYR A 153 9.60 1.99 29.33
C TYR A 153 10.37 3.00 28.47
N ILE A 154 10.49 2.74 27.16
CA ILE A 154 11.18 3.65 26.23
C ILE A 154 10.44 5.00 26.15
N ALA A 155 9.11 4.98 26.08
CA ALA A 155 8.30 6.20 26.07
C ALA A 155 8.52 7.05 27.32
N ALA A 156 8.60 6.44 28.51
CA ALA A 156 8.88 7.16 29.75
C ALA A 156 10.28 7.81 29.76
N GLN A 157 11.30 7.13 29.25
CA GLN A 157 12.67 7.68 29.14
C GLN A 157 12.76 8.81 28.10
N LEU A 158 12.03 8.73 26.99
CA LEU A 158 11.96 9.83 26.04
C LEU A 158 11.16 11.01 26.59
N ALA A 159 10.09 10.75 27.35
CA ALA A 159 9.28 11.81 27.96
C ALA A 159 10.07 12.62 29.00
N THR A 160 11.02 12.01 29.72
CA THR A 160 11.91 12.75 30.63
C THR A 160 12.96 13.58 29.88
N LEU A 161 13.42 13.11 28.72
CA LEU A 161 14.43 13.80 27.89
C LEU A 161 13.84 14.91 27.00
N LEU A 162 12.61 14.75 26.52
CA LEU A 162 11.96 15.65 25.56
C LEU A 162 10.65 16.28 26.08
N GLY A 163 10.28 16.07 27.34
CA GLY A 163 8.98 16.48 27.90
C GLY A 163 8.67 17.98 27.82
N ASP A 164 9.69 18.82 27.85
CA ASP A 164 9.58 20.29 27.73
C ASP A 164 9.86 20.80 26.31
N ALA A 165 10.15 19.90 25.35
CA ALA A 165 10.48 20.29 23.98
C ALA A 165 9.23 20.64 23.17
N GLU A 166 9.33 21.67 22.33
CA GLU A 166 8.26 22.06 21.41
C GLU A 166 7.96 20.93 20.41
N GLN A 167 6.68 20.72 20.08
CA GLN A 167 6.23 19.65 19.19
C GLN A 167 6.97 19.63 17.83
N LEU A 168 7.37 20.81 17.31
CA LEU A 168 8.15 20.92 16.09
C LEU A 168 9.55 20.30 16.22
N VAL A 169 10.20 20.44 17.37
CA VAL A 169 11.54 19.88 17.63
C VAL A 169 11.48 18.35 17.64
N ILE A 170 10.44 17.77 18.25
CA ILE A 170 10.22 16.33 18.29
C ILE A 170 9.99 15.76 16.88
N VAL A 171 9.21 16.44 16.05
CA VAL A 171 8.97 16.01 14.67
C VAL A 171 10.24 16.11 13.83
N MET A 172 10.97 17.23 13.91
CA MET A 172 12.20 17.44 13.14
C MET A 172 13.29 16.44 13.54
N SER A 173 13.47 16.16 14.84
CA SER A 173 14.44 15.18 15.31
C SER A 173 14.10 13.76 14.86
N THR A 174 12.83 13.39 14.92
CA THR A 174 12.32 12.09 14.45
C THR A 174 12.56 11.92 12.95
N VAL A 175 12.19 12.92 12.14
CA VAL A 175 12.37 12.87 10.68
C VAL A 175 13.86 12.78 10.35
N ALA A 176 14.71 13.61 10.96
CA ALA A 176 16.14 13.57 10.73
C ALA A 176 16.74 12.20 11.10
N PHE A 177 16.33 11.61 12.22
CA PHE A 177 16.80 10.29 12.65
C PHE A 177 16.36 9.18 11.69
N ILE A 178 15.08 9.14 11.29
CA ILE A 178 14.58 8.13 10.36
C ILE A 178 15.22 8.31 8.99
N THR A 179 15.33 9.53 8.49
CA THR A 179 15.98 9.82 7.19
C THR A 179 17.46 9.43 7.21
N GLY A 180 18.18 9.70 8.30
CA GLY A 180 19.57 9.24 8.46
C GLY A 180 19.67 7.71 8.50
N LEU A 181 18.77 7.03 9.22
CA LEU A 181 18.71 5.56 9.24
C LEU A 181 18.40 4.98 7.85
N THR A 182 17.60 5.64 7.02
CA THR A 182 17.31 5.18 5.64
C THR A 182 18.50 5.29 4.68
N GLU A 183 19.54 6.07 5.00
CA GLU A 183 20.77 6.09 4.20
C GLU A 183 21.64 4.85 4.45
N VAL A 184 21.59 4.29 5.66
CA VAL A 184 22.45 3.17 6.09
C VAL A 184 21.71 1.83 6.00
N ALA A 185 20.38 1.83 6.13
CA ALA A 185 19.55 0.64 6.11
C ALA A 185 18.53 0.67 4.96
N SER A 186 18.13 -0.50 4.48
CA SER A 186 17.05 -0.64 3.49
C SER A 186 15.77 0.03 3.98
N ASN A 187 15.10 0.79 3.09
CA ASN A 187 13.83 1.46 3.38
C ASN A 187 12.79 0.53 4.03
N THR A 188 12.72 -0.72 3.57
CA THR A 188 11.78 -1.72 4.12
C THR A 188 12.16 -2.11 5.56
N ALA A 189 13.45 -2.28 5.84
CA ALA A 189 13.92 -2.60 7.19
C ALA A 189 13.69 -1.44 8.17
N THR A 190 13.96 -0.21 7.73
CA THR A 190 13.76 1.00 8.55
C THR A 190 12.29 1.18 8.93
N ILE A 191 11.36 1.04 7.99
CA ILE A 191 9.92 1.13 8.27
C ILE A 191 9.46 0.03 9.24
N THR A 192 9.92 -1.20 9.03
CA THR A 192 9.56 -2.36 9.85
C THR A 192 9.97 -2.19 11.32
N LEU A 193 11.10 -1.52 11.59
CA LEU A 193 11.57 -1.22 12.94
C LEU A 193 10.99 0.08 13.51
N ALA A 194 10.84 1.12 12.69
CA ALA A 194 10.44 2.45 13.14
C ALA A 194 8.94 2.56 13.45
N VAL A 195 8.07 1.97 12.61
CA VAL A 195 6.60 2.08 12.79
C VAL A 195 6.14 1.59 14.17
N PRO A 196 6.59 0.42 14.67
CA PRO A 196 6.22 -0.05 16.01
C PRO A 196 6.66 0.85 17.16
N ILE A 197 7.91 1.33 17.09
CA ILE A 197 8.51 2.14 18.16
C ILE A 197 7.77 3.47 18.28
N MET A 198 7.44 4.08 17.14
CA MET A 198 6.78 5.39 17.08
C MET A 198 5.27 5.34 17.35
N ALA A 199 4.62 4.19 17.17
CA ALA A 199 3.19 4.03 17.43
C ALA A 199 2.82 4.14 18.93
N SER A 200 3.76 3.80 19.83
CA SER A 200 3.52 3.76 21.27
C SER A 200 3.55 5.12 22.01
N PRO A 201 4.55 6.01 21.82
CA PRO A 201 4.60 7.27 22.57
C PRO A 201 3.61 8.34 22.07
N PHE A 202 3.07 8.24 20.86
CA PHE A 202 2.23 9.29 20.25
C PHE A 202 0.86 8.74 19.80
N PRO A 203 -0.10 8.51 20.72
CA PRO A 203 -1.41 7.96 20.38
C PRO A 203 -2.23 8.81 19.37
N ARG A 204 -1.97 10.13 19.29
CA ARG A 204 -2.54 10.99 18.24
C ARG A 204 -1.91 10.79 16.86
N LEU A 205 -0.62 10.45 16.80
CA LEU A 205 0.10 10.14 15.56
C LEU A 205 -0.20 8.71 15.10
N SER A 206 -0.35 7.77 16.04
CA SER A 206 -0.76 6.38 15.76
C SER A 206 -2.12 6.32 15.05
N ARG A 207 -3.10 7.14 15.45
CA ARG A 207 -4.39 7.25 14.73
C ARG A 207 -4.25 7.75 13.28
N LEU A 208 -3.27 8.61 12.98
CA LEU A 208 -3.02 9.10 11.63
C LEU A 208 -2.28 8.07 10.76
N ILE A 209 -1.33 7.34 11.34
CA ILE A 209 -0.54 6.30 10.65
C ILE A 209 -1.39 5.05 10.39
N LEU A 210 -2.19 4.59 11.37
CA LEU A 210 -3.11 3.45 11.23
C LEU A 210 -4.37 3.77 10.41
N CYS A 211 -4.67 5.04 10.11
CA CYS A 211 -5.72 5.35 9.13
C CYS A 211 -5.25 5.16 7.68
N TYR A 212 -3.94 5.05 7.47
CA TYR A 212 -3.30 4.96 6.15
C TYR A 212 -2.78 3.56 5.80
N PHE A 213 -2.76 2.64 6.77
CA PHE A 213 -2.49 1.20 6.61
C PHE A 213 -3.74 0.41 6.96
#